data_AF-K1TN38-F1
#
_entry.id   AF-K1TN38-F1
#
_cell.length_a   1.000
_cell.length_b   1.000
_cell.length_c   1.000
_cell.angle_alpha   90.00
_cell.angle_beta   90.00
_cell.angle_gamma   90.00
#
_symmetry.space_group_name_H-M   'P 1'
#
loop_
_entity.id
_entity.type
_entity.pdbx_description
1 polymer ?
#
loop_
_entity_poly.entity_id
_entity_poly.type
_entity_poly.pdbx_seq_one_letter_code
_entity_poly.pdbx_strand_id
1 'polypeptide(L)'
;MELARIASGLDKAYYGIEKNKQDAIDLLLSKNPAQYGVEIVPENVKYPQGAEKMQIKAITNREVKPGGLPSGVGCNVISTQTAYAIYRACYEGMPSIERVLTVAGSAMGDKSYNLQCRFGTPFSYIVEQCGGFVVEPKKIVLGGPMMGLIATNLEAPNIKGTAGILFFTDKEDRSVENPTCIHCGKCLTVCPMKLEPL
;
A
#
# COMPACT_ATOMS: atom_id res chain seq x y z
N MET A 1 -3.25 -8.30 14.40
CA MET A 1 -3.85 -9.34 13.54
C MET A 1 -4.89 -10.16 14.30
N GLU A 2 -4.58 -10.67 15.49
CA GLU A 2 -5.52 -11.42 16.33
C GLU A 2 -6.90 -10.73 16.51
N LEU A 3 -6.90 -9.46 16.91
CA LEU A 3 -8.15 -8.69 17.07
C LEU A 3 -8.99 -8.68 15.80
N ALA A 4 -8.35 -8.44 14.64
CA ALA A 4 -9.05 -8.42 13.36
C ALA A 4 -9.61 -9.81 12.98
N ARG A 5 -8.88 -10.87 13.31
CA ARG A 5 -9.31 -12.27 13.14
C ARG A 5 -10.55 -12.56 13.98
N ILE A 6 -10.52 -12.24 15.27
CA ILE A 6 -11.63 -12.45 16.20
C ILE A 6 -12.86 -11.63 15.77
N ALA A 7 -12.68 -10.34 15.47
CA ALA A 7 -13.76 -9.46 15.05
C ALA A 7 -14.41 -9.88 13.72
N SER A 8 -13.65 -10.53 12.83
CA SER A 8 -14.17 -11.06 11.57
C SER A 8 -14.78 -12.47 11.69
N GLY A 9 -14.75 -13.09 12.88
CA GLY A 9 -15.23 -14.45 13.08
C GLY A 9 -14.43 -15.51 12.30
N LEU A 10 -13.12 -15.29 12.12
CA LEU A 10 -12.25 -16.19 11.34
C LEU A 10 -11.40 -17.08 12.25
N ASP A 11 -11.18 -18.33 11.82
CA ASP A 11 -10.36 -19.29 12.58
C ASP A 11 -8.86 -19.01 12.45
N LYS A 12 -8.43 -18.52 11.28
CA LYS A 12 -7.01 -18.30 10.94
C LYS A 12 -6.81 -16.91 10.35
N ALA A 13 -5.62 -16.36 10.58
CA ALA A 13 -5.14 -15.17 9.90
C ALA A 13 -3.76 -15.43 9.29
N TYR A 14 -3.54 -14.90 8.09
CA TYR A 14 -2.26 -14.97 7.40
C TYR A 14 -1.66 -13.57 7.33
N TYR A 15 -0.36 -13.46 7.56
CA TYR A 15 0.40 -12.23 7.37
C TYR A 15 1.41 -12.45 6.24
N GLY A 16 1.06 -11.96 5.05
CA GLY A 16 1.93 -11.98 3.87
C GLY A 16 3.05 -10.95 3.96
N ILE A 17 4.30 -11.36 3.74
CA ILE A 17 5.49 -10.47 3.73
C ILE A 17 6.40 -10.86 2.58
N GLU A 18 6.78 -9.91 1.75
CA GLU A 18 7.75 -10.16 0.69
C GLU A 18 9.09 -10.66 1.24
N LYS A 19 9.65 -11.71 0.61
CA LYS A 19 10.91 -12.36 1.00
C LYS A 19 12.14 -11.44 1.03
N ASN A 20 12.08 -10.24 0.45
CA ASN A 20 13.16 -9.26 0.56
C ASN A 20 13.21 -8.54 1.92
N LYS A 21 12.29 -8.82 2.85
CA LYS A 21 12.21 -8.25 4.20
C LYS A 21 12.45 -9.32 5.26
N GLN A 22 13.60 -10.01 5.16
CA GLN A 22 13.91 -11.16 6.01
C GLN A 22 13.98 -10.77 7.49
N ASP A 23 14.50 -9.58 7.79
CA ASP A 23 14.53 -8.98 9.13
C ASP A 23 13.13 -8.91 9.77
N ALA A 24 12.11 -8.49 9.01
CA ALA A 24 10.73 -8.43 9.48
C ALA A 24 10.12 -9.82 9.67
N ILE A 25 10.42 -10.76 8.78
CA ILE A 25 9.96 -12.15 8.88
C ILE A 25 10.52 -12.80 10.15
N ASP A 26 11.84 -12.70 10.36
CA ASP A 26 12.53 -13.27 11.51
C ASP A 26 12.01 -12.67 12.82
N LEU A 27 11.86 -11.34 12.87
CA LEU A 27 11.30 -10.65 14.03
C LEU A 27 9.89 -11.17 14.35
N LEU A 28 9.00 -11.27 13.36
CA LEU A 28 7.62 -11.69 13.60
C LEU A 28 7.52 -13.17 13.99
N LEU A 29 8.33 -14.04 13.40
CA LEU A 29 8.42 -15.45 13.80
C LEU A 29 8.90 -15.58 15.25
N SER A 30 9.86 -14.76 15.69
CA SER A 30 10.35 -14.77 17.07
C SER A 30 9.28 -14.43 18.13
N LYS A 31 8.15 -13.81 17.71
CA LYS A 31 7.03 -13.45 18.60
C LYS A 31 5.99 -14.56 18.77
N ASN A 32 6.28 -15.77 18.28
CA ASN A 32 5.39 -16.93 18.33
C ASN A 32 3.97 -16.61 17.82
N PRO A 33 3.80 -16.19 16.56
CA PRO A 33 2.53 -15.68 16.02
C PRO A 33 1.41 -16.75 16.03
N ALA A 34 1.79 -18.03 16.02
CA ALA A 34 0.86 -19.15 16.10
C ALA A 34 -0.01 -19.14 17.36
N GLN A 35 0.50 -18.63 18.50
CA GLN A 35 -0.28 -18.52 19.74
C GLN A 35 -1.51 -17.60 19.59
N TYR A 36 -1.49 -16.70 18.60
CA TYR A 36 -2.56 -15.76 18.30
C TYR A 36 -3.43 -16.20 17.10
N GLY A 37 -3.21 -17.41 16.58
CA GLY A 37 -3.85 -17.90 15.36
C GLY A 37 -3.39 -17.17 14.10
N VAL A 38 -2.15 -16.68 14.09
CA VAL A 38 -1.54 -15.94 12.96
C VAL A 38 -0.40 -16.76 12.36
N GLU A 39 -0.41 -16.92 11.04
CA GLU A 39 0.65 -17.57 10.27
C GLU A 39 1.40 -16.54 9.42
N ILE A 40 2.74 -16.50 9.51
CA ILE A 40 3.56 -15.63 8.67
C ILE A 40 3.83 -16.35 7.36
N VAL A 41 3.53 -15.69 6.24
CA VAL A 41 3.66 -16.28 4.90
C VAL A 41 4.66 -15.45 4.07
N PRO A 42 5.90 -15.94 3.87
CA PRO A 42 6.84 -15.30 2.98
C PRO A 42 6.37 -15.34 1.52
N GLU A 43 6.11 -14.17 0.94
CA GLU A 43 5.62 -13.97 -0.41
C GLU A 43 6.74 -13.67 -1.41
N ASN A 44 6.50 -13.93 -2.70
CA ASN A 44 7.47 -13.59 -3.73
C ASN A 44 7.49 -12.08 -3.95
N VAL A 45 8.67 -11.53 -4.24
CA VAL A 45 8.85 -10.11 -4.55
C VAL A 45 8.37 -9.86 -5.98
N LYS A 46 7.05 -9.76 -6.16
CA LYS A 46 6.43 -9.66 -7.47
C LYS A 46 5.21 -8.75 -7.42
N TYR A 47 5.24 -7.64 -8.16
CA TYR A 47 4.04 -6.84 -8.36
C TYR A 47 3.07 -7.57 -9.31
N PRO A 48 1.74 -7.58 -9.07
CA PRO A 48 0.99 -6.98 -7.95
C PRO A 48 0.56 -8.02 -6.88
N GLN A 49 1.46 -8.86 -6.37
CA GLN A 49 1.10 -9.93 -5.41
C GLN A 49 0.41 -9.38 -4.14
N GLY A 50 0.82 -8.21 -3.66
CA GLY A 50 0.17 -7.54 -2.52
C GLY A 50 -1.22 -6.95 -2.80
N ALA A 51 -1.72 -7.01 -4.04
CA ALA A 51 -3.10 -6.63 -4.32
C ALA A 51 -4.05 -7.67 -3.70
N GLU A 52 -5.12 -7.20 -3.08
CA GLU A 52 -6.08 -8.01 -2.32
C GLU A 52 -6.47 -9.34 -3.00
N LYS A 53 -6.88 -9.29 -4.28
CA LYS A 53 -7.29 -10.50 -5.02
C LYS A 53 -6.12 -11.45 -5.31
N MET A 54 -4.94 -10.89 -5.55
CA MET A 54 -3.73 -11.68 -5.81
C MET A 54 -3.22 -12.34 -4.53
N GLN A 55 -3.31 -11.65 -3.41
CA GLN A 55 -2.92 -12.17 -2.11
C GLN A 55 -3.81 -13.34 -1.68
N ILE A 56 -5.14 -13.22 -1.85
CA ILE A 56 -6.08 -14.32 -1.60
C ILE A 56 -5.72 -15.53 -2.47
N LYS A 57 -5.46 -15.32 -3.77
CA LYS A 57 -5.06 -16.40 -4.67
C LYS A 57 -3.72 -17.02 -4.27
N ALA A 58 -2.74 -16.21 -3.88
CA ALA A 58 -1.40 -16.69 -3.51
C ALA A 58 -1.41 -17.52 -2.21
N ILE A 59 -2.20 -17.13 -1.22
CA ILE A 59 -2.23 -17.77 0.10
C ILE A 59 -3.23 -18.92 0.16
N THR A 60 -4.45 -18.72 -0.35
CA THR A 60 -5.55 -19.69 -0.18
C THR A 60 -5.92 -20.43 -1.46
N ASN A 61 -5.30 -20.09 -2.59
CA ASN A 61 -5.67 -20.58 -3.92
C ASN A 61 -7.15 -20.35 -4.28
N ARG A 62 -7.80 -19.35 -3.66
CA ARG A 62 -9.18 -18.95 -3.96
C ARG A 62 -9.16 -17.78 -4.93
N GLU A 63 -10.14 -17.72 -5.82
CA GLU A 63 -10.20 -16.68 -6.85
C GLU A 63 -11.45 -15.80 -6.65
N VAL A 64 -11.21 -14.51 -6.43
CA VAL A 64 -12.28 -13.52 -6.37
C VAL A 64 -12.64 -13.10 -7.79
N LYS A 65 -13.87 -13.37 -8.21
CA LYS A 65 -14.35 -12.99 -9.54
C LYS A 65 -14.23 -11.48 -9.79
N PRO A 66 -14.14 -11.03 -11.05
CA PRO A 66 -14.30 -9.62 -11.41
C PRO A 66 -15.57 -9.04 -10.77
N GLY A 67 -15.50 -7.82 -10.23
CA GLY A 67 -16.59 -7.18 -9.47
C GLY A 67 -16.92 -7.80 -8.09
N GLY A 68 -16.45 -9.01 -7.81
CA GLY A 68 -16.64 -9.67 -6.52
C GLY A 68 -15.78 -9.07 -5.40
N LEU A 69 -16.27 -9.23 -4.17
CA LEU A 69 -15.58 -8.89 -2.93
C LEU A 69 -14.88 -10.12 -2.32
N PRO A 70 -13.78 -9.95 -1.58
CA PRO A 70 -13.12 -11.02 -0.83
C PRO A 70 -14.05 -11.83 0.08
N SER A 71 -15.05 -11.16 0.67
CA SER A 71 -16.04 -11.82 1.53
C SER A 71 -16.83 -12.90 0.80
N GLY A 72 -17.02 -12.76 -0.51
CA GLY A 72 -17.66 -13.77 -1.37
C GLY A 72 -16.87 -15.08 -1.49
N VAL A 73 -15.61 -15.11 -1.09
CA VAL A 73 -14.77 -16.33 -1.00
C VAL A 73 -14.33 -16.62 0.44
N GLY A 74 -14.99 -16.02 1.42
CA GLY A 74 -14.70 -16.21 2.85
C GLY A 74 -13.35 -15.66 3.28
N CYS A 75 -12.90 -14.56 2.66
CA CYS A 75 -11.66 -13.87 3.00
C CYS A 75 -11.91 -12.41 3.37
N ASN A 76 -11.06 -11.86 4.24
CA ASN A 76 -10.97 -10.44 4.52
C ASN A 76 -9.49 -10.05 4.48
N VAL A 77 -9.15 -9.02 3.71
CA VAL A 77 -7.78 -8.55 3.55
C VAL A 77 -7.68 -7.14 4.11
N ILE A 78 -6.75 -6.94 5.03
CA ILE A 78 -6.49 -5.64 5.63
C ILE A 78 -5.01 -5.32 5.55
N SER A 79 -4.68 -4.04 5.41
CA SER A 79 -3.29 -3.59 5.44
C SER A 79 -2.68 -3.73 6.83
N THR A 80 -1.35 -3.79 6.90
CA THR A 80 -0.61 -3.70 8.17
C THR A 80 -0.96 -2.44 8.96
N GLN A 81 -1.12 -1.29 8.30
CA GLN A 81 -1.51 -0.04 8.95
C GLN A 81 -2.90 -0.16 9.61
N THR A 82 -3.84 -0.84 8.94
CA THR A 82 -5.18 -1.10 9.49
C THR A 82 -5.08 -1.99 10.73
N ALA A 83 -4.30 -3.06 10.67
CA ALA A 83 -4.09 -3.95 11.82
C ALA A 83 -3.46 -3.22 13.02
N TYR A 84 -2.50 -2.32 12.76
CA TYR A 84 -1.89 -1.45 13.77
C TYR A 84 -2.90 -0.46 14.38
N ALA A 85 -3.72 0.19 13.54
CA ALA A 85 -4.76 1.11 14.01
C ALA A 85 -5.84 0.42 14.86
N ILE A 86 -6.21 -0.83 14.52
CA ILE A 86 -7.14 -1.63 15.33
C ILE A 86 -6.55 -1.88 16.72
N TYR A 87 -5.28 -2.26 16.80
CA TYR A 87 -4.60 -2.44 18.09
C TYR A 87 -4.62 -1.17 18.93
N ARG A 88 -4.21 -0.03 18.35
CA ARG A 88 -4.22 1.28 19.01
C ARG A 88 -5.61 1.66 19.53
N ALA A 89 -6.65 1.43 18.73
CA ALA A 89 -8.01 1.75 19.12
C ALA A 89 -8.52 0.88 20.27
N CYS A 90 -8.28 -0.44 20.21
CA CYS A 90 -8.83 -1.38 21.19
C CYS A 90 -8.02 -1.45 22.50
N TYR A 91 -6.69 -1.43 22.41
CA TYR A 91 -5.83 -1.59 23.60
C TYR A 91 -5.40 -0.27 24.21
N GLU A 92 -5.19 0.77 23.40
CA GLU A 92 -4.67 2.04 23.89
C GLU A 92 -5.74 3.13 23.96
N GLY A 93 -6.96 2.85 23.51
CA GLY A 93 -8.05 3.83 23.43
C GLY A 93 -7.77 4.96 22.43
N MET A 94 -6.78 4.79 21.54
CA MET A 94 -6.36 5.82 20.60
C MET A 94 -7.07 5.62 19.25
N PRO A 95 -8.00 6.52 18.85
CA PRO A 95 -8.65 6.42 17.55
C PRO A 95 -7.65 6.61 16.42
N SER A 96 -8.03 6.22 15.20
CA SER A 96 -7.20 6.47 14.02
C SER A 96 -7.20 7.96 13.70
N ILE A 97 -6.17 8.65 14.19
CA ILE A 97 -5.93 10.09 13.99
C ILE A 97 -4.60 10.37 13.30
N GLU A 98 -3.80 9.32 13.07
CA GLU A 98 -2.53 9.37 12.39
C GLU A 98 -2.27 8.09 11.60
N ARG A 99 -1.31 8.17 10.70
CA ARG A 99 -0.80 7.02 9.98
C ARG A 99 0.69 7.15 9.70
N VAL A 100 1.33 6.02 9.41
CA VAL A 100 2.62 6.02 8.73
C VAL A 100 2.40 6.32 7.25
N LEU A 101 3.17 7.27 6.72
CA LEU A 101 3.23 7.59 5.30
C LEU A 101 4.68 7.73 4.84
N THR A 102 4.92 7.44 3.57
CA THR A 102 6.23 7.60 2.94
C THR A 102 6.28 8.90 2.14
N VAL A 103 7.27 9.76 2.40
CA VAL A 103 7.59 10.93 1.55
C VAL A 103 8.81 10.59 0.71
N ALA A 104 8.68 10.67 -0.61
CA ALA A 104 9.76 10.36 -1.54
C ALA A 104 9.54 11.06 -2.89
N GLY A 105 10.38 10.74 -3.87
CA GLY A 105 10.27 11.23 -5.24
C GLY A 105 11.47 12.10 -5.63
N SER A 106 11.65 12.31 -6.94
CA SER A 106 12.81 12.99 -7.51
C SER A 106 12.97 14.44 -7.02
N ALA A 107 11.87 15.11 -6.64
CA ALA A 107 11.91 16.47 -6.06
C ALA A 107 12.46 16.50 -4.61
N MET A 108 12.57 15.34 -3.96
CA MET A 108 13.22 15.16 -2.66
C MET A 108 14.72 14.76 -2.79
N GLY A 109 15.21 14.59 -4.02
CA GLY A 109 16.56 14.05 -4.29
C GLY A 109 16.64 12.56 -3.94
N ASP A 110 17.75 12.15 -3.33
CA ASP A 110 17.96 10.76 -2.89
C ASP A 110 17.33 10.45 -1.52
N LYS A 111 16.66 11.44 -0.91
CA LYS A 111 16.09 11.32 0.43
C LYS A 111 14.70 10.73 0.36
N SER A 112 14.42 9.81 1.29
CA SER A 112 13.08 9.29 1.54
C SER A 112 12.84 9.18 3.03
N TYR A 113 11.60 9.42 3.44
CA TYR A 113 11.21 9.50 4.84
C TYR A 113 9.97 8.65 5.09
N ASN A 114 9.95 7.90 6.19
CA ASN A 114 8.73 7.33 6.74
C ASN A 114 8.35 8.14 7.97
N LEU A 115 7.17 8.74 7.96
CA LEU A 115 6.69 9.65 9.00
C LEU A 115 5.39 9.13 9.60
N GLN A 116 5.26 9.27 10.92
CA GLN A 116 3.96 9.16 11.59
C GLN A 116 3.31 10.54 11.61
N CYS A 117 2.25 10.71 10.84
CA CYS A 117 1.65 12.01 10.58
C CYS A 117 0.16 12.01 10.91
N ARG A 118 -0.28 13.07 11.60
CA ARG A 118 -1.69 13.32 11.91
C ARG A 118 -2.49 13.60 10.63
N PHE A 119 -3.74 13.16 10.61
CA PHE A 119 -4.67 13.54 9.55
C PHE A 119 -4.96 15.05 9.61
N GLY A 120 -5.11 15.68 8.45
CA GLY A 120 -5.27 17.13 8.34
C GLY A 120 -3.97 17.90 8.13
N THR A 121 -2.80 17.31 8.41
CA THR A 121 -1.50 17.99 8.23
C THR A 121 -1.28 18.30 6.74
N PRO A 122 -1.03 19.57 6.35
CA PRO A 122 -0.84 19.93 4.95
C PRO A 122 0.49 19.38 4.41
N PHE A 123 0.55 19.11 3.10
CA PHE A 123 1.76 18.58 2.47
C PHE A 123 2.93 19.56 2.53
N SER A 124 2.66 20.87 2.46
CA SER A 124 3.66 21.91 2.65
C SER A 124 4.42 21.75 3.97
N TYR A 125 3.69 21.60 5.08
CA TYR A 125 4.27 21.36 6.40
C TYR A 125 5.05 20.04 6.46
N ILE A 126 4.49 18.95 5.92
CA ILE A 126 5.15 17.64 5.91
C ILE A 126 6.51 17.71 5.19
N VAL A 127 6.56 18.38 4.04
CA VAL A 127 7.78 18.55 3.26
C VAL A 127 8.79 19.41 3.99
N GLU A 128 8.35 20.47 4.68
CA GLU A 128 9.21 21.30 5.51
C GLU A 128 9.91 20.45 6.60
N GLN A 129 9.16 19.56 7.26
CA GLN A 129 9.74 18.62 8.23
C GLN A 129 10.71 17.61 7.61
N CYS A 130 10.60 17.35 6.31
CA CYS A 130 11.56 16.53 5.54
C CYS A 130 12.78 17.33 5.05
N GLY A 131 12.90 18.62 5.38
CA GLY A 131 14.00 19.48 4.97
C GLY A 131 13.80 20.15 3.61
N GLY A 132 12.57 20.22 3.11
CA GLY A 132 12.23 20.92 1.87
C GLY A 132 12.52 20.12 0.59
N PHE A 133 12.18 20.73 -0.54
CA PHE A 133 12.48 20.19 -1.86
C PHE A 133 13.89 20.56 -2.30
N VAL A 134 14.54 19.65 -3.04
CA VAL A 134 15.78 19.99 -3.76
C VAL A 134 15.48 20.71 -5.08
N VAL A 135 14.32 20.45 -5.67
CA VAL A 135 13.78 21.09 -6.88
C VAL A 135 12.26 21.15 -6.73
N GLU A 136 11.63 22.23 -7.18
CA GLU A 136 10.17 22.36 -7.13
C GLU A 136 9.47 21.19 -7.86
N PRO A 137 8.51 20.51 -7.20
CA PRO A 137 7.84 19.37 -7.81
C PRO A 137 6.91 19.79 -8.94
N LYS A 138 6.96 19.07 -10.06
CA LYS A 138 6.02 19.21 -11.15
C LYS A 138 4.72 18.44 -10.90
N LYS A 139 4.80 17.34 -10.15
CA LYS A 139 3.67 16.44 -9.89
C LYS A 139 3.70 15.90 -8.47
N ILE A 140 2.56 15.94 -7.81
CA ILE A 140 2.36 15.40 -6.46
C ILE A 140 1.45 14.19 -6.56
N VAL A 141 1.91 13.02 -6.13
CA VAL A 141 1.16 11.77 -6.19
C VAL A 141 0.90 11.23 -4.79
N LEU A 142 -0.37 11.06 -4.47
CA LEU A 142 -0.89 10.49 -3.23
C LEU A 142 -0.94 8.97 -3.36
N GLY A 143 -0.27 8.24 -2.47
CA GLY A 143 -0.20 6.78 -2.50
C GLY A 143 1.03 6.29 -3.26
N GLY A 144 0.83 5.36 -4.20
CA GLY A 144 1.91 4.76 -4.98
C GLY A 144 2.06 5.38 -6.38
N PRO A 145 3.20 5.21 -7.06
CA PRO A 145 3.45 5.83 -8.37
C PRO A 145 2.54 5.30 -9.49
N MET A 146 1.96 4.10 -9.33
CA MET A 146 1.12 3.47 -10.37
C MET A 146 -0.39 3.69 -10.19
N MET A 147 -0.87 3.74 -8.94
CA MET A 147 -2.32 3.82 -8.61
C MET A 147 -2.67 5.09 -7.83
N GLY A 148 -1.70 5.98 -7.62
CA GLY A 148 -1.88 7.15 -6.80
C GLY A 148 -2.74 8.22 -7.45
N LEU A 149 -3.28 9.12 -6.62
CA LEU A 149 -4.06 10.27 -7.05
C LEU A 149 -3.17 11.49 -7.19
N ILE A 150 -3.45 12.34 -8.18
CA ILE A 150 -2.73 13.60 -8.34
C ILE A 150 -3.28 14.61 -7.33
N ALA A 151 -2.42 15.19 -6.51
CA ALA A 151 -2.74 16.39 -5.75
C ALA A 151 -2.35 17.63 -6.57
N THR A 152 -3.21 18.65 -6.55
CA THR A 152 -3.02 19.89 -7.31
C THR A 152 -2.42 21.03 -6.49
N ASN A 153 -2.38 20.90 -5.16
CA ASN A 153 -1.80 21.90 -4.28
C ASN A 153 -1.07 21.24 -3.09
N LEU A 154 -0.12 21.97 -2.50
CA LEU A 154 0.62 21.54 -1.31
C LEU A 154 -0.16 21.77 -0.01
N GLU A 155 -1.23 22.56 -0.07
CA GLU A 155 -2.12 22.79 1.07
C GLU A 155 -3.14 21.67 1.27
N ALA A 156 -3.16 20.68 0.37
CA ALA A 156 -3.98 19.51 0.52
C ALA A 156 -3.57 18.75 1.80
N PRO A 157 -4.54 18.31 2.60
CA PRO A 157 -4.26 17.62 3.84
C PRO A 157 -3.89 16.16 3.59
N ASN A 158 -3.01 15.64 4.45
CA ASN A 158 -2.86 14.20 4.65
C ASN A 158 -4.18 13.61 5.18
N ILE A 159 -4.68 12.58 4.52
CA ILE A 159 -5.92 11.89 4.89
C ILE A 159 -5.64 10.41 5.17
N LYS A 160 -6.66 9.69 5.65
CA LYS A 160 -6.55 8.26 5.98
C LYS A 160 -5.99 7.42 4.83
N GLY A 161 -6.32 7.76 3.58
CA GLY A 161 -5.87 7.05 2.38
C GLY A 161 -4.42 7.32 1.95
N THR A 162 -3.75 8.33 2.50
CA THR A 162 -2.45 8.81 2.01
C THR A 162 -1.30 7.92 2.50
N ALA A 163 -1.04 6.81 1.82
CA ALA A 163 0.04 5.89 2.18
C ALA A 163 1.44 6.37 1.78
N GLY A 164 1.51 7.24 0.80
CA GLY A 164 2.72 7.94 0.42
C GLY A 164 2.37 9.29 -0.17
N ILE A 165 3.36 10.17 -0.22
CA ILE A 165 3.31 11.43 -0.92
C ILE A 165 4.59 11.48 -1.75
N LEU A 166 4.43 11.35 -3.07
CA LEU A 166 5.53 11.30 -4.01
C LEU A 166 5.59 12.63 -4.76
N PHE A 167 6.74 13.28 -4.69
CA PHE A 167 7.01 14.56 -5.32
C PHE A 167 7.94 14.34 -6.52
N PHE A 168 7.39 14.43 -7.73
CA PHE A 168 8.13 14.18 -8.96
C PHE A 168 8.49 15.48 -9.68
N THR A 169 9.69 15.51 -10.26
CA THR A 169 10.16 16.53 -11.18
C THR A 169 9.57 16.34 -12.59
N ASP A 170 9.90 17.25 -13.49
CA ASP A 170 9.58 17.16 -14.92
C ASP A 170 10.19 15.93 -15.62
N LYS A 171 11.28 15.36 -15.11
CA LYS A 171 11.96 14.19 -15.67
C LYS A 171 11.06 12.95 -15.79
N GLU A 172 10.10 12.81 -14.89
CA GLU A 172 9.15 11.70 -14.88
C GLU A 172 7.86 12.03 -15.65
N ASP A 173 7.67 13.28 -16.09
CA ASP A 173 6.48 13.70 -16.83
C ASP A 173 6.62 13.36 -18.32
N ARG A 174 6.49 12.07 -18.63
CA ARG A 174 6.60 11.51 -19.99
C ARG A 174 5.25 11.35 -20.68
N SER A 175 4.30 12.24 -20.43
CA SER A 175 3.02 12.22 -21.11
C SER A 175 3.23 12.42 -22.62
N VAL A 176 2.75 11.47 -23.41
CA VAL A 176 2.63 11.58 -24.86
C VAL A 176 1.17 11.89 -25.18
N GLU A 177 0.91 12.95 -25.96
CA GLU A 177 -0.48 13.34 -26.33
C GLU A 177 -1.21 12.22 -27.06
N ASN A 178 -0.51 11.45 -27.90
CA ASN A 178 -1.08 10.39 -28.72
C ASN A 178 -0.31 9.08 -28.52
N PRO A 179 -0.60 8.30 -27.46
CA PRO A 179 0.03 7.00 -27.28
C PRO A 179 -0.44 6.03 -28.36
N THR A 180 0.45 5.69 -29.31
CA THR A 180 0.12 4.76 -30.41
C THR A 180 0.17 3.30 -29.94
N CYS A 181 -0.99 2.64 -29.89
CA CYS A 181 -1.05 1.18 -29.76
C CYS A 181 -0.73 0.53 -31.12
N ILE A 182 0.27 -0.35 -31.17
CA ILE A 182 0.63 -1.10 -32.40
C ILE A 182 -0.04 -2.49 -32.48
N HIS A 183 -1.06 -2.74 -31.66
CA HIS A 183 -1.83 -3.99 -31.60
C HIS A 183 -0.95 -5.26 -31.45
N CYS A 184 0.19 -5.15 -30.76
CA CYS A 184 1.16 -6.26 -30.65
C CYS A 184 0.74 -7.37 -29.67
N GLY A 185 -0.37 -7.22 -28.96
CA GLY A 185 -0.87 -8.22 -27.99
C GLY A 185 -0.02 -8.43 -26.74
N LYS A 186 1.13 -7.74 -26.58
CA LYS A 186 2.01 -7.92 -25.40
C LYS A 186 1.33 -7.63 -24.07
N CYS A 187 0.38 -6.70 -24.04
CA CYS A 187 -0.40 -6.39 -22.84
C CYS A 187 -1.25 -7.58 -22.37
N LEU A 188 -1.71 -8.44 -23.28
CA LEU A 188 -2.55 -9.61 -22.97
C LEU A 188 -1.77 -10.67 -22.19
N THR A 189 -0.53 -10.95 -22.61
CA THR A 189 0.28 -12.04 -22.03
C THR A 189 0.86 -11.69 -20.67
N VAL A 190 1.04 -10.39 -20.38
CA VAL A 190 1.63 -9.92 -19.12
C VAL A 190 0.60 -9.49 -18.08
N CYS A 191 -0.68 -9.33 -18.44
CA CYS A 191 -1.70 -8.80 -17.52
C CYS A 191 -2.03 -9.84 -16.42
N PRO A 192 -1.67 -9.59 -15.15
CA PRO A 192 -1.92 -10.53 -14.05
C PRO A 192 -3.42 -10.68 -13.75
N MET A 193 -4.20 -9.68 -14.14
CA MET A 193 -5.65 -9.62 -13.93
C MET A 193 -6.44 -10.24 -15.08
N LYS A 194 -5.78 -10.66 -16.18
CA LYS A 194 -6.41 -11.13 -17.41
C LYS A 194 -7.54 -10.19 -17.88
N LEU A 195 -7.30 -8.89 -17.75
CA LEU A 195 -8.23 -7.87 -18.23
C LEU A 195 -8.37 -8.05 -19.74
N GLU A 196 -9.58 -8.31 -20.22
CA GLU A 196 -9.91 -8.25 -21.64
C GLU A 196 -9.65 -6.82 -22.12
N PRO A 197 -8.91 -6.70 -23.22
CA PRO A 197 -9.46 -6.11 -24.41
C PRO A 197 -9.73 -7.29 -25.33
N LEU A 198 -11.01 -7.52 -25.67
CA LEU A 198 -11.27 -8.09 -26.98
C LEU A 198 -10.95 -7.02 -28.03
#